data_AF-A0A351BNJ3-F1
#
_entry.id   AF-A0A351BNJ3-F1
#
_cell.length_a   1.000
_cell.length_b   1.000
_cell.length_c   1.000
_cell.angle_alpha   90.00
_cell.angle_beta   90.00
_cell.angle_gamma   90.00
#
_symmetry.space_group_name_H-M   'P 1'
#
loop_
_entity.id
_entity.type
_entity.pdbx_description
1 polymer ?
#
loop_
_entity_poly.entity_id
_entity_poly.type
_entity_poly.pdbx_seq_one_letter_code
_entity_poly.pdbx_strand_id
1 'polypeptide(L)'
;EIVTAADAHPSLAWLNTVKTGRARSKIRHYLKSVQHDESTLLGEKMLDKELQALGVVAAELPVSSWKNVLRDSGNKLIKEVYTDIGLGFRLAGVVARRLLARDDASQVPVKAPASLVIRGSEGMAVQFAPCCQPIPGDP
;
A
#
# COMPACT_ATOMS: atom_id res chain seq x y z
N GLU A 1 -8.73 -8.49 -46.48
CA GLU A 1 -7.33 -8.41 -46.02
C GLU A 1 -7.32 -7.83 -44.60
N ILE A 2 -6.40 -8.26 -43.73
CA ILE A 2 -6.28 -7.75 -42.35
C ILE A 2 -4.99 -6.93 -42.26
N VAL A 3 -5.11 -5.64 -41.94
CA VAL A 3 -3.97 -4.76 -41.71
C VAL A 3 -3.59 -4.83 -40.23
N THR A 4 -2.33 -5.15 -39.92
CA THR A 4 -1.80 -5.23 -38.56
C THR A 4 -0.66 -4.22 -38.36
N ALA A 5 -0.50 -3.75 -37.13
CA ALA A 5 0.62 -2.92 -36.71
C ALA A 5 1.23 -3.50 -35.41
N ALA A 6 2.52 -3.28 -35.18
CA ALA A 6 3.23 -3.83 -34.02
C ALA A 6 2.69 -3.29 -32.68
N ASP A 7 2.33 -2.01 -32.64
CA ASP A 7 1.83 -1.32 -31.44
C ASP A 7 0.29 -1.31 -31.33
N ALA A 8 -0.40 -2.11 -32.16
CA ALA A 8 -1.85 -2.17 -32.13
C ALA A 8 -2.33 -3.01 -30.93
N HIS A 9 -3.13 -2.41 -30.05
CA HIS A 9 -3.70 -3.07 -28.88
C HIS A 9 -5.24 -2.94 -28.85
N PRO A 10 -5.95 -3.97 -28.35
CA PRO A 10 -7.38 -3.88 -28.10
C PRO A 10 -7.73 -2.68 -27.23
N SER A 11 -8.79 -1.96 -27.60
CA SER A 11 -9.35 -0.87 -26.81
C SER A 11 -10.77 -1.20 -26.35
N LEU A 12 -11.25 -0.52 -25.31
CA LEU A 12 -12.62 -0.68 -24.81
C LEU A 12 -13.68 -0.45 -25.91
N ALA A 13 -13.41 0.45 -26.85
CA ALA A 13 -14.30 0.78 -27.96
C ALA A 13 -14.65 -0.44 -28.84
N TRP A 14 -13.78 -1.45 -28.92
CA TRP A 14 -14.03 -2.67 -29.70
C TRP A 14 -15.22 -3.48 -29.16
N LEU A 15 -15.54 -3.35 -27.87
CA LEU A 15 -16.71 -4.03 -27.29
C LEU A 15 -18.04 -3.49 -27.84
N ASN A 16 -18.05 -2.33 -28.50
CA ASN A 16 -19.26 -1.77 -29.11
C ASN A 16 -19.57 -2.38 -30.49
N THR A 17 -18.57 -2.92 -31.19
CA THR A 17 -18.69 -3.40 -32.58
C THR A 17 -18.59 -4.92 -32.70
N VAL A 18 -17.96 -5.58 -31.74
CA VAL A 18 -17.70 -7.03 -31.78
C VAL A 18 -18.94 -7.86 -31.41
N LYS A 19 -19.37 -8.71 -32.36
CA LYS A 19 -20.58 -9.54 -32.26
C LYS A 19 -20.40 -10.86 -31.52
N THR A 20 -19.26 -11.54 -31.65
CA THR A 20 -19.11 -12.91 -31.13
C THR A 20 -18.70 -12.93 -29.65
N GLY A 21 -19.34 -13.79 -28.87
CA GLY A 21 -19.07 -13.92 -27.42
C GLY A 21 -17.61 -14.30 -27.11
N ARG A 22 -17.00 -15.16 -27.93
CA ARG A 22 -15.60 -15.56 -27.82
C ARG A 22 -14.65 -14.36 -27.97
N ALA A 23 -14.88 -13.49 -28.95
CA ALA A 23 -14.05 -12.31 -29.17
C ALA A 23 -14.24 -11.27 -28.04
N ARG A 24 -15.48 -11.03 -27.60
CA ARG A 24 -15.77 -10.16 -26.45
C ARG A 24 -15.08 -10.64 -25.17
N SER A 25 -15.03 -11.96 -24.95
CA SER A 25 -14.34 -12.56 -23.80
C SER A 25 -12.83 -12.32 -23.87
N LYS A 26 -12.21 -12.59 -25.03
CA LYS A 26 -10.77 -12.35 -25.26
C LYS A 26 -10.38 -10.89 -25.08
N ILE A 27 -11.16 -9.94 -25.60
CA ILE A 27 -10.89 -8.51 -25.45
C ILE A 27 -10.96 -8.08 -23.98
N ARG A 28 -12.02 -8.48 -23.26
CA ARG A 28 -12.14 -8.17 -21.83
C ARG A 28 -11.00 -8.77 -21.00
N HIS A 29 -10.63 -10.01 -21.28
CA HIS A 29 -9.49 -10.64 -20.62
C HIS A 29 -8.20 -9.85 -20.85
N TYR A 30 -7.90 -9.48 -22.10
CA TYR A 30 -6.72 -8.69 -22.43
C TYR A 30 -6.70 -7.33 -21.72
N LEU A 31 -7.80 -6.58 -21.75
CA LEU A 31 -7.89 -5.28 -21.10
C LEU A 31 -7.70 -5.41 -19.58
N LYS A 32 -8.31 -6.43 -18.97
CA LYS A 32 -8.14 -6.71 -17.53
C LYS A 32 -6.70 -7.07 -17.18
N SER A 33 -6.02 -7.87 -18.00
CA SER A 33 -4.62 -8.22 -17.76
C SER A 33 -3.70 -7.01 -17.89
N VAL A 34 -3.90 -6.17 -18.92
CA VAL A 34 -3.13 -4.93 -19.09
C VAL A 34 -3.30 -4.02 -17.88
N GLN A 35 -4.54 -3.77 -17.45
CA GLN A 35 -4.80 -2.94 -16.28
C GLN A 35 -4.14 -3.50 -15.01
N HIS A 36 -4.13 -4.83 -14.84
CA HIS A 36 -3.48 -5.48 -13.71
C HIS A 36 -1.95 -5.33 -13.76
N ASP A 37 -1.34 -5.50 -14.94
CA ASP A 37 0.11 -5.32 -15.11
C ASP A 37 0.52 -3.87 -14.94
N GLU A 38 -0.25 -2.91 -15.45
CA GLU A 38 -0.03 -1.47 -15.24
C GLU A 38 -0.14 -1.10 -13.75
N SER A 39 -1.15 -1.62 -13.05
CA SER A 39 -1.31 -1.41 -11.60
C SER A 39 -0.12 -1.99 -10.84
N THR A 40 0.36 -3.17 -11.23
CA THR A 40 1.54 -3.78 -10.62
C THR A 40 2.78 -2.90 -10.81
N LEU A 41 3.05 -2.47 -12.04
CA LEU A 41 4.21 -1.61 -12.34
C LEU A 41 4.13 -0.26 -11.61
N LEU A 42 2.94 0.32 -11.50
CA LEU A 42 2.72 1.54 -10.74
C LEU A 42 3.02 1.32 -9.26
N GLY A 43 2.50 0.26 -8.67
CA GLY A 43 2.71 -0.03 -7.25
C GLY A 43 4.16 -0.34 -6.89
N GLU A 44 4.89 -1.01 -7.78
CA GLU A 44 6.34 -1.21 -7.66
C GLU A 44 7.07 0.14 -7.61
N LYS A 45 6.83 1.03 -8.59
CA LYS A 45 7.43 2.37 -8.61
C LYS A 45 7.07 3.21 -7.38
N MET A 46 5.83 3.11 -6.90
CA MET A 46 5.39 3.82 -5.71
C MET A 46 6.11 3.31 -4.46
N LEU A 47 6.26 2.00 -4.32
CA LEU A 47 7.00 1.42 -3.20
C LEU A 47 8.48 1.79 -3.26
N ASP A 48 9.10 1.69 -4.43
CA ASP A 48 10.50 2.05 -4.64
C ASP A 48 10.77 3.50 -4.25
N LYS A 49 9.87 4.42 -4.62
CA LYS A 49 9.98 5.83 -4.23
C LYS A 49 9.97 6.02 -2.71
N GLU A 50 9.11 5.29 -2.01
CA GLU A 50 9.02 5.35 -0.54
C GLU A 50 10.25 4.72 0.12
N LEU A 51 10.75 3.60 -0.40
CA LEU A 51 11.98 2.97 0.08
C LEU A 51 13.20 3.88 -0.14
N GLN A 52 13.30 4.51 -1.31
CA GLN A 52 14.36 5.49 -1.61
C GLN A 52 14.30 6.69 -0.67
N ALA A 53 13.09 7.19 -0.33
CA ALA A 53 12.94 8.25 0.66
C ALA A 53 13.42 7.85 2.05
N LEU A 54 13.43 6.55 2.36
CA LEU A 54 14.00 5.96 3.59
C LEU A 54 15.46 5.54 3.43
N GLY A 55 16.08 5.80 2.28
CA GLY A 55 17.48 5.50 1.99
C GLY A 55 17.77 4.03 1.70
N VAL A 56 16.78 3.23 1.31
CA VAL A 56 16.91 1.79 1.03
C VAL A 56 16.49 1.48 -0.40
N VAL A 57 17.22 0.57 -1.05
CA VAL A 57 16.86 0.04 -2.37
C VAL A 57 16.10 -1.27 -2.20
N ALA A 58 15.00 -1.47 -2.96
CA ALA A 58 14.19 -2.68 -2.85
C ALA A 58 14.98 -3.99 -3.07
N ALA A 59 16.03 -3.95 -3.89
CA ALA A 59 16.93 -5.08 -4.15
C ALA A 59 17.76 -5.51 -2.93
N GLU A 60 17.97 -4.63 -1.95
CA GLU A 60 18.75 -4.90 -0.74
C GLU A 60 17.90 -5.49 0.39
N LEU A 61 16.57 -5.55 0.20
CA LEU A 61 15.66 -6.05 1.23
C LEU A 61 15.78 -7.57 1.39
N PRO A 62 15.88 -8.07 2.63
CA PRO A 62 15.96 -9.50 2.88
C PRO A 62 14.63 -10.18 2.57
N VAL A 63 14.71 -11.43 2.10
CA VAL A 63 13.54 -12.26 1.77
C VAL A 63 12.62 -12.46 2.99
N SER A 64 13.16 -12.42 4.21
CA SER A 64 12.39 -12.52 5.45
C SER A 64 11.39 -11.37 5.64
N SER A 65 11.79 -10.12 5.32
CA SER A 65 10.91 -8.95 5.40
C SER A 65 9.68 -9.11 4.51
N TRP A 66 9.88 -9.63 3.29
CA TRP A 66 8.80 -9.91 2.36
C TRP A 66 7.85 -11.00 2.86
N LYS A 67 8.36 -12.05 3.54
CA LYS A 67 7.50 -13.09 4.14
C LYS A 67 6.54 -12.51 5.17
N ASN A 68 7.00 -11.60 6.02
CA ASN A 68 6.14 -10.93 7.01
C ASN A 68 5.05 -10.11 6.32
N VAL A 69 5.40 -9.33 5.29
CA VAL A 69 4.44 -8.54 4.51
C VAL A 69 3.43 -9.42 3.79
N LEU A 70 3.85 -10.53 3.18
CA LEU A 70 2.95 -11.48 2.52
C LEU A 70 1.97 -12.11 3.50
N ARG A 71 2.45 -12.52 4.69
CA ARG A 71 1.59 -13.05 5.76
C ARG A 71 0.56 -12.02 6.23
N ASP A 72 1.00 -10.80 6.51
CA ASP A 72 0.14 -9.73 7.04
C ASP A 72 -0.85 -9.22 5.97
N SER A 73 -0.48 -9.31 4.70
CA SER A 73 -1.34 -8.91 3.58
C SER A 73 -2.31 -10.00 3.13
N GLY A 74 -2.04 -11.27 3.45
CA GLY A 74 -2.77 -12.41 2.89
C GLY A 74 -2.41 -12.72 1.44
N ASN A 75 -1.43 -12.02 0.87
CA ASN A 75 -0.99 -12.21 -0.51
C ASN A 75 -0.03 -13.40 -0.61
N LYS A 76 -0.10 -14.12 -1.72
CA LYS A 76 0.77 -15.28 -1.99
C LYS A 76 2.06 -14.86 -2.67
N LEU A 77 2.00 -13.79 -3.46
CA LEU A 77 3.09 -13.33 -4.30
C LEU A 77 3.40 -11.86 -4.04
N ILE A 78 4.67 -11.48 -4.15
CA ILE A 78 5.10 -10.07 -4.04
C ILE A 78 4.41 -9.21 -5.11
N LYS A 79 4.19 -9.77 -6.31
CA LYS A 79 3.47 -9.10 -7.40
C LYS A 79 2.08 -8.62 -6.97
N GLU A 80 1.36 -9.42 -6.19
CA GLU A 80 0.03 -9.06 -5.68
C GLU A 80 0.10 -7.88 -4.70
N VAL A 81 1.16 -7.80 -3.90
CA VAL A 81 1.41 -6.63 -3.02
C VAL A 81 1.62 -5.37 -3.86
N TYR A 82 2.38 -5.45 -4.95
CA TYR A 82 2.52 -4.32 -5.87
C TYR A 82 1.20 -3.95 -6.53
N THR A 83 0.42 -4.93 -6.98
CA THR A 83 -0.93 -4.65 -7.51
C THR A 83 -1.81 -3.96 -6.48
N ASP A 84 -1.84 -4.42 -5.23
CA ASP A 84 -2.63 -3.80 -4.15
C ASP A 84 -2.22 -2.34 -3.91
N ILE A 85 -0.92 -2.05 -3.97
CA ILE A 85 -0.41 -0.68 -3.85
C ILE A 85 -0.86 0.16 -5.04
N GLY A 86 -0.70 -0.34 -6.27
CA GLY A 86 -1.08 0.40 -7.47
C GLY A 86 -2.60 0.62 -7.60
N LEU A 87 -3.41 -0.28 -7.05
CA LEU A 87 -4.86 -0.12 -6.95
C LEU A 87 -5.29 0.75 -5.74
N GLY A 88 -4.38 1.08 -4.83
CA GLY A 88 -4.64 1.90 -3.66
C GLY A 88 -5.25 1.15 -2.46
N PHE A 89 -5.35 -0.18 -2.49
CA PHE A 89 -5.77 -0.98 -1.34
C PHE A 89 -4.74 -0.95 -0.21
N ARG A 90 -3.48 -0.64 -0.52
CA ARG A 90 -2.40 -0.49 0.45
C ARG A 90 -1.60 0.77 0.16
N LEU A 91 -1.16 1.45 1.23
CA LEU A 91 -0.28 2.60 1.12
C LEU A 91 1.17 2.14 1.00
N ALA A 92 1.86 2.58 -0.06
CA ALA A 92 3.26 2.27 -0.31
C ALA A 92 4.16 2.55 0.90
N GLY A 93 4.01 3.72 1.55
CA GLY A 93 4.83 4.09 2.70
C GLY A 93 4.61 3.22 3.94
N VAL A 94 3.40 2.67 4.13
CA VAL A 94 3.12 1.73 5.23
C VAL A 94 3.83 0.40 4.97
N VAL A 95 3.75 -0.09 3.73
CA VAL A 95 4.44 -1.32 3.32
C VAL A 95 5.95 -1.15 3.40
N ALA A 96 6.50 -0.02 2.95
CA ALA A 96 7.93 0.30 3.03
C ALA A 96 8.45 0.25 4.48
N ARG A 97 7.75 0.91 5.41
CA ARG A 97 8.10 0.87 6.84
C ARG A 97 8.00 -0.55 7.42
N ARG A 98 7.02 -1.34 6.99
CA ARG A 98 6.87 -2.74 7.44
C ARG A 98 7.99 -3.63 6.92
N LEU A 99 8.47 -3.42 5.70
CA LEU A 99 9.62 -4.14 5.13
C LEU A 99 10.93 -3.83 5.89
N LEU A 100 11.06 -2.62 6.42
CA LEU A 100 12.22 -2.18 7.20
C LEU A 100 12.11 -2.48 8.70
N ALA A 101 10.90 -2.79 9.19
CA ALA A 101 10.71 -3.19 10.58
C ALA A 101 11.43 -4.52 10.81
N ARG A 102 12.52 -4.48 11.60
CA ARG A 102 13.16 -5.69 12.13
C ARG A 102 12.17 -6.42 13.04
N ASP A 103 12.28 -7.74 13.13
CA ASP A 103 11.47 -8.59 14.03
C ASP A 103 11.63 -8.20 15.53
N ASP A 104 12.47 -7.23 15.85
CA ASP A 104 12.57 -6.54 17.15
C ASP A 104 11.41 -5.57 17.43
N ALA A 105 10.25 -5.74 16.78
CA ALA A 105 9.01 -5.04 17.14
C ALA A 105 8.35 -5.60 18.42
N SER A 106 9.15 -6.16 19.33
CA SER A 106 8.81 -6.14 20.74
C SER A 106 8.96 -4.70 21.22
N GLN A 107 7.84 -3.99 21.29
CA GLN A 107 7.68 -2.67 21.89
C GLN A 107 8.14 -1.49 21.03
N VAL A 108 7.23 -1.00 20.19
CA VAL A 108 7.12 0.47 20.07
C VAL A 108 6.82 0.94 21.50
N PRO A 109 7.69 1.72 22.17
CA PRO A 109 7.29 2.36 23.40
C PRO A 109 6.20 3.33 22.97
N VAL A 110 4.94 3.02 23.28
CA VAL A 110 3.90 4.04 23.37
C VAL A 110 4.51 5.04 24.35
N LYS A 111 5.01 6.15 23.82
CA LYS A 111 5.54 7.24 24.62
C LYS A 111 4.43 7.53 25.61
N ALA A 112 4.67 7.21 26.89
CA ALA A 112 3.67 7.44 27.92
C ALA A 112 3.19 8.89 27.76
N PRO A 113 1.87 9.14 27.75
CA PRO A 113 1.37 10.49 27.56
C PRO A 113 2.12 11.39 28.55
N ALA A 114 2.81 12.40 28.01
CA ALA A 114 3.55 13.34 28.84
C ALA A 114 2.58 13.85 29.91
N SER A 115 2.95 13.70 31.19
CA SER A 115 2.08 14.10 32.30
C SER A 115 1.69 15.57 32.11
N LEU A 116 0.42 15.83 31.86
CA LEU A 116 -0.12 17.19 31.76
C LEU A 116 -0.07 17.78 33.17
N VAL A 117 0.90 18.66 33.42
CA VAL A 117 1.04 19.34 34.71
C VAL A 117 0.04 20.48 34.76
N ILE A 118 -1.04 20.31 35.51
CA ILE A 118 -1.99 21.39 35.81
C ILE A 118 -1.30 22.30 36.84
N ARG A 119 -0.99 23.54 36.45
CA ARG A 119 -0.37 24.52 37.34
C ARG A 119 -1.32 24.84 38.51
N GLY A 120 -0.87 24.59 39.74
CA GLY A 120 -1.61 24.92 40.97
C GLY A 120 -2.26 23.74 41.70
N SER A 121 -2.18 22.51 41.18
CA SER A 121 -2.72 21.30 41.83
C SER A 121 -1.64 20.26 42.13
N GLU A 122 -0.51 20.68 42.70
CA GLU A 122 0.55 19.76 43.07
C GLU A 122 0.06 18.78 44.15
N GLY A 123 0.08 17.47 43.85
CA GLY A 123 -0.31 16.41 44.78
C GLY A 123 -1.76 15.92 44.70
N MET A 124 -2.58 16.43 43.77
CA MET A 124 -3.97 16.00 43.60
C MET A 124 -4.11 14.96 42.48
N ALA A 125 -4.77 13.83 42.76
CA ALA A 125 -5.11 12.85 41.74
C ALA A 125 -6.17 13.44 40.79
N VAL A 126 -5.89 13.45 39.49
CA VAL A 126 -6.80 13.94 38.44
C VAL A 126 -7.14 12.80 37.49
N GLN A 127 -8.42 12.71 37.13
CA GLN A 127 -8.95 11.75 36.16
C GLN A 127 -9.64 12.53 35.04
N PHE A 128 -9.20 12.34 33.79
CA PHE A 128 -9.81 12.99 32.63
C PHE A 128 -11.19 12.39 32.31
N ALA A 129 -12.12 13.25 31.88
CA ALA A 129 -13.42 12.82 31.42
C ALA A 129 -13.30 12.09 30.06
N PRO A 130 -14.11 11.05 29.81
CA PRO A 130 -14.05 10.27 28.57
C PRO A 130 -14.57 11.05 27.34
N CYS A 131 -15.24 12.18 27.53
CA CYS A 131 -15.82 12.97 26.45
C CYS A 131 -14.80 13.79 25.65
N CYS A 132 -13.66 14.13 26.24
CA CYS A 132 -12.62 14.96 25.62
C CYS A 132 -11.24 14.43 26.00
N GLN A 133 -10.48 13.93 25.03
CA GLN A 133 -9.07 13.56 25.21
C GLN A 133 -8.21 14.74 24.76
N PRO A 134 -7.67 15.56 25.68
CA PRO A 134 -6.89 16.73 25.30
C PRO A 134 -5.60 16.28 24.59
N ILE A 135 -5.39 16.79 23.37
CA ILE A 135 -4.17 16.58 22.61
C ILE A 135 -3.14 17.62 23.09
N PRO A 136 -1.87 17.25 23.35
CA PRO A 136 -0.86 18.21 23.75
C PRO A 136 -0.66 19.30 22.68
N GLY A 137 -0.96 20.57 23.02
CA GLY A 137 -0.65 21.74 22.18
C GLY A 137 -1.82 22.49 21.54
N ASP A 138 -3.07 22.13 21.82
CA ASP A 138 -4.25 22.94 21.43
C ASP A 138 -4.42 24.12 22.42
N PRO A 139 -4.67 25.37 21.96
CA PRO A 139 -4.81 26.55 22.82
C PRO A 139 -6.07 26.56 23.69
#